data_AF-A0A349UZN2-F1
#
_entry.id   AF-A0A349UZN2-F1
#
_cell.length_a   1.000
_cell.length_b   1.000
_cell.length_c   1.000
_cell.angle_alpha   90.00
_cell.angle_beta   90.00
_cell.angle_gamma   90.00
#
_symmetry.space_group_name_H-M   'P 1'
#
loop_
_entity.id
_entity.type
_entity.pdbx_description
1 polymer ?
#
loop_
_entity_poly.entity_id
_entity_poly.type
_entity_poly.pdbx_seq_one_letter_code
_entity_poly.pdbx_strand_id
1 'polypeptide(L)'
;MDGLPGEYRHEPALAFAGGASGLDFINRLMDQARNHLTEDGLLVVEAGSARESLEAAWPRTPFSWLMSENGEAVVFALEAAELDPSPRMPA
;
A
#
# COMPACT_ATOMS: atom_id res chain seq x y z
N MET A 1 -5.10 1.95 17.80
CA MET A 1 -6.52 2.11 18.20
C MET A 1 -6.66 3.22 19.23
N ASP A 2 -5.79 3.29 20.23
CA ASP A 2 -5.76 4.46 21.12
C ASP A 2 -5.36 5.72 20.36
N GLY A 3 -6.07 6.82 20.61
CA GLY A 3 -5.92 8.09 19.90
C GLY A 3 -6.85 8.29 18.70
N LEU A 4 -7.54 7.25 18.23
CA LEU A 4 -8.55 7.38 17.17
C LEU A 4 -9.90 7.86 17.74
N PRO A 5 -10.73 8.52 16.91
CA PRO A 5 -12.11 8.83 17.25
C PRO A 5 -12.89 7.59 17.71
N GLY A 6 -13.89 7.79 18.56
CA GLY A 6 -14.63 6.69 19.20
C GLY A 6 -15.32 5.77 18.20
N GLU A 7 -15.67 6.29 17.02
CA GLU A 7 -16.29 5.58 15.92
C GLU A 7 -15.46 4.39 15.47
N TYR A 8 -14.13 4.53 15.34
CA TYR A 8 -13.20 3.48 14.90
C TYR A 8 -13.16 2.26 15.84
N ARG A 9 -13.58 2.42 17.10
CA ARG A 9 -13.64 1.31 18.06
C ARG A 9 -14.79 0.33 17.78
N HIS A 10 -15.74 0.72 16.93
CA HIS A 10 -16.85 -0.15 16.51
C HIS A 10 -16.50 -0.99 15.27
N GLU A 11 -15.38 -0.70 14.61
CA GLU A 11 -14.93 -1.44 13.45
C GLU A 11 -14.04 -2.62 13.86
N PRO A 12 -14.00 -3.70 13.05
CA PRO A 12 -13.07 -4.79 13.29
C PRO A 12 -11.63 -4.29 13.29
N ALA A 13 -10.86 -4.60 14.33
CA ALA A 13 -9.47 -4.15 14.43
C ALA A 13 -8.62 -4.56 13.21
N LEU A 14 -8.90 -5.74 12.63
CA LEU A 14 -8.21 -6.22 11.42
C LEU A 14 -8.49 -5.36 10.19
N ALA A 15 -9.62 -4.67 10.11
CA ALA A 15 -9.95 -3.78 9.00
C ALA A 15 -9.10 -2.50 9.00
N PHE A 16 -8.56 -2.12 10.16
CA PHE A 16 -7.69 -0.93 10.32
C PHE A 16 -6.21 -1.28 10.47
N ALA A 17 -5.88 -2.46 11.01
CA ALA A 17 -4.53 -2.80 11.41
C ALA A 17 -3.57 -2.97 10.21
N GLY A 18 -2.59 -2.06 10.09
CA GLY A 18 -1.47 -2.17 9.16
C GLY A 18 -0.35 -3.14 9.61
N GLY A 19 -0.52 -3.84 10.73
CA GLY A 19 0.51 -4.70 11.33
C GLY A 19 1.62 -3.91 12.04
N ALA A 20 2.74 -4.57 12.34
CA ALA A 20 3.80 -4.00 13.18
C ALA A 20 4.53 -2.82 12.50
N SER A 21 4.72 -2.89 11.17
CA SER A 21 5.31 -1.79 10.39
C SER A 21 4.27 -0.75 9.95
N GLY A 22 2.98 -1.01 10.16
CA GLY A 22 1.90 -0.27 9.50
C GLY A 22 1.69 -0.61 8.02
N LEU A 23 2.59 -1.41 7.43
CA LEU A 23 2.57 -1.79 6.01
C LEU A 23 2.54 -3.31 5.79
N ASP A 24 2.38 -4.13 6.83
CA ASP A 24 2.55 -5.58 6.73
C ASP A 24 1.61 -6.21 5.68
N PHE A 25 0.38 -5.70 5.58
CA PHE A 25 -0.57 -6.12 4.55
C PHE A 25 -0.14 -5.69 3.14
N ILE A 26 0.19 -4.40 2.95
CA ILE A 26 0.56 -3.86 1.63
C ILE A 26 1.86 -4.51 1.13
N ASN A 27 2.84 -4.73 2.01
CA ASN A 27 4.08 -5.42 1.67
C ASN A 27 3.81 -6.83 1.15
N ARG A 28 2.97 -7.61 1.86
CA ARG A 28 2.58 -8.95 1.41
C ARG A 28 1.83 -8.92 0.09
N LEU A 29 0.94 -7.93 -0.09
CA LEU A 29 0.22 -7.73 -1.35
C LEU A 29 1.20 -7.47 -2.51
N MET A 30 2.14 -6.54 -2.34
CA MET A 30 3.14 -6.20 -3.35
C MET A 30 4.03 -7.40 -3.71
N ASP A 31 4.48 -8.17 -2.72
CA ASP A 31 5.28 -9.39 -2.93
C ASP A 31 4.55 -10.46 -3.77
N GLN A 32 3.22 -10.50 -3.70
CA GLN A 32 2.40 -11.55 -4.31
C GLN A 32 1.71 -11.11 -5.59
N ALA A 33 1.40 -9.82 -5.74
CA ALA A 33 0.51 -9.31 -6.78
C ALA A 33 0.94 -9.70 -8.21
N ARG A 34 2.25 -9.68 -8.51
CA ARG A 34 2.77 -10.09 -9.82
C ARG A 34 2.33 -11.50 -10.22
N ASN A 35 2.27 -12.44 -9.28
CA ASN A 35 1.91 -13.84 -9.54
C ASN A 35 0.41 -14.04 -9.83
N HIS A 36 -0.41 -13.01 -9.58
CA HIS A 36 -1.86 -13.07 -9.71
C HIS A 36 -2.41 -12.17 -10.82
N LEU A 37 -1.58 -11.29 -11.38
CA LEU A 37 -1.96 -10.38 -12.46
C LEU A 37 -1.64 -10.97 -13.83
N THR A 38 -2.47 -10.67 -14.82
CA THR A 38 -2.16 -10.85 -16.25
C THR A 38 -0.96 -9.98 -16.67
N GLU A 39 -0.42 -10.21 -17.87
CA GLU A 39 0.71 -9.42 -18.39
C GLU A 39 0.41 -7.90 -18.35
N ASP A 40 -0.77 -7.50 -18.84
CA ASP A 40 -1.26 -6.11 -18.84
C ASP A 40 -2.10 -5.75 -17.59
N GLY A 41 -1.92 -6.47 -16.48
CA GLY A 41 -2.70 -6.25 -15.27
C GLY A 41 -2.36 -4.93 -14.57
N LEU A 42 -3.33 -4.36 -13.85
CA LEU A 42 -3.16 -3.14 -13.05
C LEU A 42 -3.49 -3.42 -11.58
N LEU A 43 -2.57 -3.08 -10.68
CA LEU A 43 -2.79 -3.05 -9.24
C LEU A 43 -3.14 -1.62 -8.81
N VAL A 44 -4.28 -1.43 -8.16
CA VAL A 44 -4.69 -0.13 -7.60
C VAL A 44 -4.98 -0.30 -6.11
N VAL A 45 -4.32 0.49 -5.26
CA VAL A 45 -4.38 0.34 -3.80
C VAL A 45 -4.47 1.70 -3.14
N GLU A 46 -5.46 1.85 -2.25
CA GLU A 46 -5.52 2.96 -1.31
C GLU A 46 -4.57 2.68 -0.13
N ALA A 47 -3.63 3.59 0.11
CA ALA A 47 -2.63 3.51 1.16
C ALA A 47 -2.78 4.60 2.23
N GLY A 48 -3.85 5.40 2.17
CA GLY A 48 -4.10 6.48 3.12
C GLY A 48 -2.88 7.40 3.27
N SER A 49 -2.42 7.60 4.51
CA SER A 49 -1.25 8.43 4.82
C SER A 49 0.10 7.74 4.66
N ALA A 50 0.15 6.51 4.11
CA ALA A 50 1.33 5.67 4.15
C ALA A 50 2.32 5.87 2.98
N ARG A 51 2.11 6.92 2.17
CA ARG A 51 2.92 7.21 0.97
C ARG A 51 4.42 7.23 1.24
N GLU A 52 4.87 8.07 2.17
CA GLU A 52 6.31 8.21 2.47
C GLU A 52 6.92 6.90 2.98
N SER A 53 6.17 6.16 3.81
CA SER A 53 6.62 4.86 4.34
C SER A 53 6.71 3.80 3.24
N LEU A 54 5.77 3.81 2.28
CA LEU A 54 5.80 2.90 1.12
C LEU A 54 6.95 3.21 0.17
N GLU A 55 7.15 4.48 -0.17
CA GLU A 55 8.27 4.92 -1.01
C GLU A 55 9.63 4.58 -0.37
N ALA A 56 9.74 4.70 0.96
CA ALA A 56 10.94 4.28 1.69
C ALA A 56 11.14 2.75 1.71
N ALA A 57 10.06 1.97 1.85
CA ALA A 57 10.12 0.51 1.85
C ALA A 57 10.39 -0.07 0.45
N TRP A 58 9.95 0.62 -0.61
CA TRP A 58 10.02 0.21 -2.01
C TRP A 58 10.67 1.29 -2.89
N PRO A 59 11.95 1.65 -2.64
CA PRO A 59 12.59 2.82 -3.24
C PRO A 59 12.85 2.70 -4.74
N ARG A 60 12.67 1.52 -5.32
CA ARG A 60 12.84 1.24 -6.75
C ARG A 60 11.51 1.08 -7.50
N THR A 61 10.39 1.09 -6.77
CA THR A 61 9.07 0.91 -7.36
C THR A 61 8.56 2.25 -7.89
N PRO A 62 8.17 2.34 -9.16
CA PRO A 62 7.72 3.60 -9.78
C PRO A 62 6.26 3.90 -9.42
N PHE A 63 5.98 4.22 -8.16
CA PHE A 63 4.60 4.50 -7.73
C PHE A 63 3.94 5.63 -8.52
N SER A 64 2.86 5.31 -9.23
CA SER A 64 1.96 6.29 -9.83
C SER A 64 0.88 6.69 -8.83
N TRP A 65 1.14 7.74 -8.06
CA TRP A 65 0.18 8.28 -7.10
C TRP A 65 -0.93 9.07 -7.80
N LEU A 66 -2.16 8.60 -7.63
CA LEU A 66 -3.36 9.20 -8.21
C LEU A 66 -3.83 10.34 -7.31
N MET A 67 -3.94 11.53 -7.89
CA MET A 67 -4.51 12.69 -7.22
C MET A 67 -6.02 12.51 -7.09
N SER A 68 -6.53 12.62 -5.87
CA SER A 68 -7.98 12.69 -5.65
C SER A 68 -8.48 14.13 -5.71
N GLU A 69 -9.81 14.30 -5.76
CA GLU A 69 -10.45 15.62 -5.89
C GLU A 69 -10.16 16.55 -4.70
N ASN A 70 -9.82 16.01 -3.53
CA ASN A 70 -9.49 16.79 -2.34
C ASN A 70 -8.01 17.28 -2.34
N GLY A 71 -7.23 16.93 -3.36
CA GLY A 71 -5.83 17.31 -3.49
C GLY A 71 -4.84 16.36 -2.80
N GLU A 72 -5.30 15.25 -2.22
CA GLU A 72 -4.46 14.23 -1.61
C GLU A 72 -4.20 13.06 -2.57
N ALA A 73 -2.98 12.54 -2.53
CA ALA A 73 -2.57 11.38 -3.32
C ALA A 73 -2.47 10.14 -2.41
N VAL A 74 -3.61 9.53 -2.13
CA VAL A 74 -3.74 8.40 -1.18
C VAL A 74 -3.87 7.04 -1.87
N VAL A 75 -4.02 7.04 -3.20
CA VAL A 75 -4.13 5.83 -4.02
C VAL A 75 -2.92 5.76 -4.94
N PHE A 76 -2.29 4.59 -5.05
CA PHE A 76 -1.28 4.34 -6.06
C PHE A 76 -1.77 3.30 -7.08
N ALA A 77 -1.23 3.40 -8.28
CA ALA A 77 -1.38 2.42 -9.34
C ALA A 77 -0.01 1.89 -9.76
N LEU A 78 0.07 0.59 -10.03
CA LEU A 78 1.24 -0.09 -10.58
C LEU A 78 0.79 -1.08 -11.65
N GLU A 79 1.40 -1.00 -12.83
CA GLU A 79 1.28 -2.01 -13.85
C GLU A 79 1.98 -3.29 -13.38
N ALA A 80 1.51 -4.43 -13.87
CA ALA A 80 2.06 -5.70 -13.46
C ALA A 80 3.56 -5.84 -13.85
N ALA A 81 4.02 -5.15 -14.89
CA ALA A 81 5.43 -5.10 -15.27
C ALA A 81 6.33 -4.33 -14.26
N GLU A 82 5.73 -3.48 -13.41
CA GLU A 82 6.44 -2.65 -12.43
C GLU A 82 6.61 -3.33 -11.06
N LEU A 83 5.94 -4.47 -10.85
CA LEU A 83 5.95 -5.26 -9.61
C LEU A 83 7.10 -6.28 -9.53
N ASP A 84 8.26 -5.97 -10.13
CA ASP A 84 9.38 -6.90 -10.23
C ASP A 84 9.83 -7.37 -8.83
N PRO A 85 10.08 -8.67 -8.60
CA PRO A 85 10.40 -9.23 -7.29
C PRO A 85 11.85 -8.88 -6.92
N SER A 86 12.07 -7.63 -6.55
CA SER A 86 13.36 -7.14 -6.11
C SER A 86 13.41 -7.11 -4.58
N PRO A 87 14.50 -7.56 -3.94
CA PRO A 87 14.54 -7.74 -2.50
C PRO A 87 14.36 -6.39 -1.80
N ARG A 88 13.35 -6.31 -0.93
CA ARG A 88 13.13 -5.22 0.00
C ARG A 88 14.40 -5.01 0.82
N MET A 89 14.83 -3.76 1.00
CA MET A 89 15.88 -3.49 1.99
C MET A 89 15.32 -3.81 3.39
N PRO A 90 16.04 -4.55 4.25
CA PRO A 90 15.58 -4.78 5.61
C PRO A 90 15.51 -3.44 6.36
N ALA A 91 14.43 -3.28 7.13
CA ALA A 91 14.24 -2.17 8.07
C ALA A 91 15.20 -2.29 9.26
#